data_AF-A0A0F9H223-F1
#
_entry.id   AF-A0A0F9H223-F1
#
_cell.length_a   1.000
_cell.length_b   1.000
_cell.length_c   1.000
_cell.angle_alpha   90.00
_cell.angle_beta   90.00
_cell.angle_gamma   90.00
#
_symmetry.space_group_name_H-M   'P 1'
#
loop_
_entity.id
_entity.type
_entity.pdbx_description
1 polymer ?
#
loop_
_entity_poly.entity_id
_entity_poly.type
_entity_poly.pdbx_seq_one_letter_code
_entity_poly.pdbx_strand_id
1 'polypeptide(L)'
;MRLGIVGSRKRNSLSDRALIEEKILELKPSMIISGGCWRGADRFAEELARKHGIAITIFHPKDRSKPKSYHERNYEIALHSSVLIALVSEERVGGTESTISYFKAMVGGEKLFIL
;
A
#
# COMPACT_ATOMS: atom_id res chain seq x y z
N MET A 1 -13.33 5.44 -5.42
CA MET A 1 -12.72 4.28 -4.71
C MET A 1 -11.35 4.67 -4.18
N ARG A 2 -11.03 4.32 -2.93
CA ARG A 2 -9.71 4.55 -2.31
C ARG A 2 -8.89 3.27 -2.34
N LEU A 3 -7.76 3.29 -3.04
CA LEU A 3 -6.88 2.14 -3.22
C LEU A 3 -5.66 2.26 -2.31
N GLY A 4 -5.57 1.37 -1.32
CA GLY A 4 -4.38 1.19 -0.51
C GLY A 4 -3.30 0.47 -1.32
N ILE A 5 -2.07 0.96 -1.27
CA ILE A 5 -0.90 0.32 -1.88
C ILE A 5 0.18 0.20 -0.81
N VAL A 6 0.52 -1.04 -0.46
CA VAL A 6 1.56 -1.38 0.51
C VAL A 6 2.41 -2.53 0.00
N GLY A 7 3.61 -2.70 0.56
CA GLY A 7 4.44 -3.82 0.16
C GLY A 7 5.81 -3.90 0.79
N SER A 8 6.49 -5.00 0.50
CA SER A 8 7.85 -5.27 0.94
C SER A 8 8.85 -4.38 0.19
N ARG A 9 9.79 -3.77 0.92
CA ARG A 9 10.87 -2.96 0.32
C ARG A 9 11.79 -3.77 -0.61
N LYS A 10 11.80 -5.10 -0.48
CA LYS A 10 12.52 -6.04 -1.36
C LYS A 10 11.91 -6.08 -2.78
N ARG A 11 10.58 -5.96 -2.91
CA ARG A 11 9.85 -5.91 -4.18
C ARG A 11 9.94 -4.49 -4.75
N ASN A 12 11.05 -4.18 -5.43
CA ASN A 12 11.44 -2.84 -5.86
C ASN A 12 11.90 -2.78 -7.32
N SER A 13 11.54 -3.77 -8.13
CA SER A 13 11.89 -3.84 -9.56
C SER A 13 10.86 -3.10 -10.43
N LEU A 14 11.19 -2.91 -11.72
CA LEU A 14 10.24 -2.32 -12.68
C LEU A 14 9.05 -3.24 -12.97
N SER A 15 9.25 -4.57 -12.92
CA SER A 15 8.14 -5.52 -13.05
C SER A 15 7.18 -5.43 -11.88
N ASP A 16 7.68 -5.23 -10.66
CA ASP A 16 6.83 -5.00 -9.48
C ASP A 16 5.97 -3.74 -9.63
N ARG A 17 6.57 -2.67 -10.15
CA ARG A 17 5.85 -1.42 -10.47
C ARG A 17 4.78 -1.65 -11.54
N ALA A 18 5.08 -2.45 -12.57
CA ALA A 18 4.14 -2.76 -13.64
C ALA A 18 2.91 -3.52 -13.12
N LEU A 19 3.08 -4.46 -12.17
CA LEU A 19 1.96 -5.17 -11.54
C LEU A 19 1.01 -4.22 -10.79
N ILE A 20 1.56 -3.25 -10.06
CA ILE A 20 0.75 -2.23 -9.38
C ILE A 20 0.05 -1.34 -10.42
N GLU A 21 0.76 -0.95 -11.48
CA GLU A 21 0.21 -0.11 -12.54
C GLU A 21 -0.96 -0.78 -13.28
N GLU A 22 -0.83 -2.06 -13.61
CA GLU A 22 -1.91 -2.86 -14.22
C GLU A 22 -3.17 -2.82 -13.35
N LYS A 23 -3.02 -3.04 -12.05
CA LYS A 23 -4.15 -2.98 -11.11
C LYS A 23 -4.74 -1.58 -10.97
N ILE A 24 -3.92 -0.52 -11.03
CA ILE A 24 -4.43 0.86 -11.04
C ILE A 24 -5.29 1.10 -12.30
N LEU A 25 -4.84 0.62 -13.46
CA LEU A 25 -5.58 0.79 -14.72
C LEU A 25 -6.88 -0.03 -14.77
N GLU A 26 -6.88 -1.22 -14.18
CA GLU A 26 -8.06 -2.07 -14.01
C GLU A 26 -9.08 -1.42 -13.06
N LEU A 27 -8.62 -1.03 -11.88
CA LEU A 27 -9.47 -0.56 -10.77
C LEU A 27 -9.90 0.91 -10.93
N LYS A 28 -9.12 1.73 -11.63
CA LYS A 28 -9.37 3.17 -11.84
C LYS A 28 -9.70 3.91 -10.54
N PRO A 29 -8.82 3.87 -9.53
CA PRO A 29 -9.08 4.50 -8.24
C PRO A 29 -9.16 6.02 -8.38
N SER A 30 -10.03 6.65 -7.58
CA SER A 30 -10.09 8.10 -7.48
C SER A 30 -9.04 8.67 -6.54
N MET A 31 -8.46 7.82 -5.67
CA MET A 31 -7.43 8.17 -4.71
C MET A 31 -6.57 6.96 -4.34
N ILE A 32 -5.28 7.18 -4.16
CA ILE A 32 -4.31 6.21 -3.64
C ILE A 32 -3.98 6.54 -2.18
N ILE A 33 -3.87 5.51 -1.34
CA ILE A 33 -3.47 5.60 0.07
C ILE A 33 -2.18 4.79 0.24
N SER A 34 -1.11 5.38 0.79
CA SER A 34 0.16 4.67 0.97
C SER A 34 0.98 5.18 2.15
N GLY A 35 2.15 4.58 2.36
CA GLY A 35 2.98 4.74 3.54
C GLY A 35 4.22 5.61 3.40
N GLY A 36 4.57 6.04 2.19
CA GLY A 36 5.66 6.97 1.93
C GLY A 36 7.07 6.41 2.15
N CYS A 37 7.26 5.09 2.00
CA CYS A 37 8.59 4.51 1.94
C CYS A 37 9.25 4.83 0.59
N TRP A 38 10.48 5.34 0.62
CA TRP A 38 11.29 5.66 -0.57
C TRP A 38 11.70 4.42 -1.40
N ARG A 39 11.27 3.21 -1.02
CA ARG A 39 11.51 1.95 -1.74
C ARG A 39 10.27 1.07 -1.75
N GLY A 40 10.12 0.32 -2.83
CA GLY A 40 9.07 -0.68 -3.04
C GLY A 40 7.73 -0.04 -3.39
N ALA A 41 6.66 -0.70 -2.96
CA ALA A 41 5.28 -0.36 -3.31
C ALA A 41 4.92 1.11 -3.03
N ASP A 42 5.35 1.66 -1.89
CA ASP A 42 5.01 3.04 -1.52
C ASP A 42 5.61 4.06 -2.51
N ARG A 43 6.87 3.88 -2.91
CA ARG A 43 7.51 4.71 -3.95
C ARG A 43 6.74 4.60 -5.27
N PHE A 44 6.37 3.38 -5.66
CA PHE A 44 5.62 3.15 -6.88
C PHE A 44 4.23 3.78 -6.84
N ALA A 45 3.56 3.76 -5.69
CA ALA A 45 2.28 4.42 -5.48
C ALA A 45 2.37 5.93 -5.77
N GLU A 46 3.39 6.60 -5.23
CA GLU A 46 3.65 8.03 -5.48
C GLU A 46 3.97 8.33 -6.95
N GLU A 47 4.85 7.53 -7.56
CA GLU A 47 5.20 7.68 -8.98
C GLU A 47 4.00 7.49 -9.91
N LEU A 48 3.19 6.47 -9.66
CA LEU A 48 2.03 6.11 -10.48
C LEU A 48 0.87 7.07 -10.26
N ALA A 49 0.65 7.53 -9.02
CA ALA A 49 -0.33 8.58 -8.74
C ALA A 49 -0.02 9.85 -9.54
N ARG A 50 1.25 10.29 -9.51
CA ARG A 50 1.72 11.44 -10.30
C ARG A 50 1.60 11.20 -11.81
N LYS A 51 1.99 10.01 -12.29
CA LYS A 51 1.92 9.66 -13.72
C LYS A 51 0.48 9.73 -14.25
N HIS A 52 -0.49 9.26 -13.47
CA HIS A 52 -1.89 9.13 -13.89
C HIS A 52 -2.80 10.25 -13.39
N GLY A 53 -2.25 11.26 -12.70
CA GLY A 53 -3.04 12.38 -12.16
C GLY A 53 -4.03 11.96 -11.06
N ILE A 54 -3.72 10.90 -10.32
CA ILE A 54 -4.57 10.36 -9.24
C ILE A 54 -4.21 11.06 -7.92
N ALA A 55 -5.21 11.49 -7.16
CA ALA A 55 -4.98 12.05 -5.83
C ALA A 55 -4.31 11.01 -4.92
N ILE A 56 -3.36 11.43 -4.08
CA ILE A 56 -2.66 10.52 -3.17
C ILE A 56 -2.60 11.08 -1.75
N THR A 57 -2.85 10.21 -0.77
CA THR A 57 -2.62 10.49 0.66
C THR A 57 -1.52 9.58 1.17
N ILE A 58 -0.51 10.18 1.81
CA ILE A 58 0.62 9.46 2.39
C ILE A 58 0.54 9.55 3.92
N PHE A 59 0.44 8.39 4.56
CA PHE A 59 0.53 8.28 6.02
C PHE A 59 1.97 7.97 6.42
N HIS A 60 2.60 8.89 7.13
CA HIS A 60 3.92 8.70 7.70
C HIS A 60 3.84 8.28 9.18
N PRO A 61 4.77 7.45 9.68
CA PRO A 61 4.87 7.20 11.11
C PRO A 61 5.20 8.50 11.83
N LYS A 62 4.47 8.82 12.90
CA LYS A 62 4.67 10.02 13.72
C LYS A 62 6.08 10.08 14.32
N ASP A 63 6.59 8.92 14.74
CA ASP A 63 7.95 8.77 15.27
C ASP A 63 8.59 7.50 14.69
N ARG A 64 9.60 7.68 13.84
CA ARG A 64 10.30 6.60 13.13
C ARG A 64 11.16 5.72 14.04
N SER A 65 11.44 6.14 15.28
CA SER A 65 12.19 5.36 16.26
C SER A 65 11.32 4.34 17.00
N LYS A 66 9.99 4.52 16.98
CA LYS A 66 9.04 3.69 17.72
C LYS A 66 8.31 2.72 16.79
N PRO A 67 8.42 1.39 17.02
CA PRO A 67 7.66 0.39 16.26
C PRO A 67 6.15 0.66 16.26
N LYS A 68 5.60 1.12 17.39
CA LYS A 68 4.18 1.48 17.55
C LYS A 68 3.70 2.48 16.49
N SER A 69 4.51 3.48 16.15
CA SER A 69 4.15 4.49 15.14
C SER A 69 3.94 3.89 13.75
N TYR A 70 4.66 2.81 13.41
CA TYR A 70 4.44 2.11 12.15
C TYR A 70 3.14 1.32 12.16
N HIS A 71 2.77 0.72 13.30
CA HIS A 71 1.48 0.05 13.45
C HIS A 71 0.31 1.04 13.36
N GLU A 72 0.40 2.18 14.04
CA GLU A 72 -0.59 3.25 13.94
C GLU A 72 -0.73 3.75 12.50
N ARG A 73 0.41 4.00 11.81
CA ARG A 73 0.43 4.33 10.39
C ARG A 73 -0.23 3.25 9.52
N ASN A 74 0.09 1.98 9.75
CA ASN A 74 -0.46 0.86 8.99
C ASN A 74 -1.97 0.71 9.20
N TYR A 75 -2.46 0.99 10.41
CA TYR A 75 -3.88 1.06 10.73
C TYR A 75 -4.58 2.17 9.92
N GLU A 76 -4.01 3.38 9.86
CA GLU A 76 -4.57 4.48 9.07
C GLU A 76 -4.66 4.14 7.58
N ILE A 77 -3.63 3.50 7.01
CA ILE A 77 -3.68 3.04 5.61
C ILE A 77 -4.85 2.08 5.40
N ALA A 78 -5.01 1.09 6.27
CA ALA A 78 -6.09 0.12 6.17
C ALA A 78 -7.47 0.78 6.32
N LEU A 79 -7.64 1.63 7.33
CA LEU A 79 -8.89 2.35 7.65
C LEU A 79 -9.36 3.23 6.48
N HIS A 80 -8.42 3.91 5.82
CA HIS A 80 -8.73 4.81 4.71
C HIS A 80 -8.82 4.10 3.35
N SER A 81 -8.55 2.80 3.28
CA SER A 81 -8.62 2.02 2.05
C SER A 81 -9.98 1.34 1.89
N SER A 82 -10.49 1.31 0.65
CA SER A 82 -11.67 0.49 0.29
C SER A 82 -11.28 -0.78 -0.47
N VAL A 83 -10.10 -0.77 -1.09
CA VAL A 83 -9.44 -1.89 -1.76
C VAL A 83 -7.96 -1.81 -1.37
N LEU A 84 -7.29 -2.94 -1.18
CA LEU A 84 -5.87 -2.98 -0.82
C LEU A 84 -5.08 -3.84 -1.82
N ILE A 85 -3.98 -3.29 -2.33
CA ILE A 85 -2.93 -4.04 -3.01
C ILE A 85 -1.75 -4.20 -2.05
N ALA A 86 -1.36 -5.45 -1.83
CA ALA A 86 -0.20 -5.81 -1.03
C ALA A 86 0.84 -6.52 -1.90
N LEU A 87 1.90 -5.80 -2.26
CA LEU A 87 3.04 -6.32 -3.02
C LEU A 87 4.05 -6.96 -2.06
N VAL A 88 3.99 -8.27 -1.87
CA VAL A 88 4.75 -9.00 -0.84
C VAL A 88 5.75 -9.95 -1.47
N SER A 89 6.94 -10.09 -0.87
CA SER A 89 7.85 -11.18 -1.23
C SER A 89 7.29 -12.51 -0.72
N GLU A 90 7.61 -13.62 -1.40
CA GLU A 90 7.22 -14.97 -0.98
C GLU A 90 7.64 -15.29 0.46
N GLU A 91 8.80 -14.79 0.86
CA GLU A 91 9.23 -14.69 2.26
C GLU A 91 8.43 -13.58 2.98
N ARG A 92 7.23 -13.93 3.45
CA ARG A 92 6.31 -13.04 4.16
C ARG A 92 6.78 -12.80 5.60
N VAL A 93 7.74 -11.90 5.79
CA VAL A 93 8.15 -11.43 7.12
C VAL A 93 8.24 -9.90 7.13
N GLY A 94 7.35 -9.22 7.86
CA GLY A 94 7.47 -7.78 8.09
C GLY A 94 6.16 -7.00 8.23
N GLY A 95 6.28 -5.67 8.21
CA GLY A 95 5.20 -4.74 8.54
C GLY A 95 3.97 -4.78 7.63
N THR A 96 4.08 -5.29 6.40
CA THR A 96 2.96 -5.39 5.45
C THR A 96 1.82 -6.26 5.97
N GLU A 97 2.14 -7.32 6.73
CA GLU A 97 1.15 -8.25 7.29
C GLU A 97 0.20 -7.56 8.28
N SER A 98 0.70 -6.57 9.03
CA SER A 98 -0.16 -5.81 9.95
C SER A 98 -1.20 -4.98 9.21
N THR A 99 -0.84 -4.32 8.10
CA THR A 99 -1.81 -3.59 7.27
C THR A 99 -2.85 -4.54 6.68
N ILE A 100 -2.42 -5.70 6.17
CA ILE A 100 -3.31 -6.73 5.63
C ILE A 100 -4.30 -7.22 6.70
N SER A 101 -3.80 -7.47 7.93
CA SER A 101 -4.63 -7.91 9.05
C SER A 101 -5.69 -6.88 9.42
N TYR A 102 -5.30 -5.60 9.58
CA TYR A 102 -6.24 -4.51 9.85
C TYR A 102 -7.27 -4.37 8.73
N PHE A 103 -6.84 -4.41 7.47
CA PHE A 103 -7.74 -4.26 6.33
C PHE A 103 -8.77 -5.40 6.25
N LYS A 104 -8.34 -6.65 6.43
CA LYS A 104 -9.24 -7.81 6.46
C LYS A 104 -10.29 -7.69 7.56
N ALA A 105 -9.90 -7.22 8.75
CA ALA A 105 -10.82 -7.05 9.87
C ALA A 105 -11.87 -5.95 9.64
N MET A 106 -11.52 -4.90 8.90
CA MET A 106 -12.40 -3.74 8.69
C MET A 106 -13.26 -3.84 7.42
N VAL A 107 -12.70 -4.38 6.34
CA VAL A 107 -13.28 -4.27 4.99
C VAL A 107 -13.68 -5.62 4.41
N GLY A 108 -12.94 -6.69 4.71
CA GLY A 108 -13.12 -8.01 4.10
C GLY A 108 -11.94 -8.43 3.20
N GLY A 109 -11.79 -9.74 3.02
CA GLY A 109 -10.68 -10.33 2.26
C GLY A 109 -10.85 -10.29 0.74
N GLU A 110 -12.09 -10.14 0.26
CA GLU A 110 -12.46 -10.11 -1.15
C GLU A 110 -12.00 -8.84 -1.87
N LYS A 111 -11.61 -7.80 -1.12
CA LYS A 111 -11.07 -6.52 -1.65
C LYS A 111 -9.56 -6.38 -1.45
N LEU A 112 -8.88 -7.50 -1.22
CA LEU A 112 -7.43 -7.58 -1.07
C LEU A 112 -6.80 -8.30 -2.26
N PHE A 113 -5.84 -7.66 -2.90
CA PHE A 113 -5.02 -8.24 -3.96
C PHE A 113 -3.59 -8.42 -3.43
N ILE A 114 -3.11 -9.65 -3.39
CA ILE A 114 -1.73 -9.98 -3.01
C ILE A 114 -0.94 -10.24 -4.30
N LEU A 115 0.14 -9.48 -4.51
CA LEU A 115 1.00 -9.49 -5.70
C LEU A 115 2.46 -9.82 -5.34
#